data_AF-A0A2D3V5V9-F1
#
_entry.id   AF-A0A2D3V5V9-F1
#
_cell.length_a   1.000
_cell.length_b   1.000
_cell.length_c   1.000
_cell.angle_alpha   90.00
_cell.angle_beta   90.00
_cell.angle_gamma   90.00
#
_symmetry.space_group_name_H-M   'P 1'
#
loop_
_entity.id
_entity.type
_entity.pdbx_description
1 polymer ?
#
loop_
_entity_poly.entity_id
_entity_poly.type
_entity_poly.pdbx_seq_one_letter_code
_entity_poly.pdbx_strand_id
1 'polypeptide(L)'
;MELGGNSPFIVFDDAKMDTAVEACILAKFRNSGQTCVTANRIFVQEGIYDEFAKALTERVKTLQVGNGVKEGVFVGPLTHECAVEKALHHIEDAKSHGASVALWGVFAPVVALYRFETEEEVISRVNDCEVGLGSFIVTESMARMWRVAENLEVGMVGVNQGLLSACESPFGGVKESGYGREGGRQGIEEYLTVKSILINIAT
;
A
#
# COMPACT_ATOMS: atom_id res chain seq x y z
N MET A 1 -17.32 -7.10 1.58
CA MET A 1 -16.32 -8.04 2.13
C MET A 1 -14.97 -7.46 1.81
N GLU A 2 -14.12 -7.29 2.82
CA GLU A 2 -12.76 -6.74 2.68
C GLU A 2 -11.74 -7.83 3.01
N LEU A 3 -10.89 -8.19 2.04
CA LEU A 3 -9.92 -9.28 2.16
C LEU A 3 -8.47 -8.75 2.08
N GLY A 4 -7.54 -9.66 1.78
CA GLY A 4 -6.12 -9.34 1.65
C GLY A 4 -5.82 -8.47 0.43
N GLY A 5 -4.70 -7.76 0.53
CA GLY A 5 -4.11 -6.99 -0.57
C GLY A 5 -2.63 -7.28 -0.72
N ASN A 6 -2.09 -6.97 -1.90
CA ASN A 6 -0.67 -6.95 -2.17
C ASN A 6 -0.27 -5.57 -2.71
N SER A 7 -0.56 -4.56 -1.89
CA SER A 7 -0.58 -3.16 -2.30
C SER A 7 0.78 -2.70 -2.85
N PRO A 8 0.83 -2.26 -4.11
CA PRO A 8 2.01 -1.66 -4.71
C PRO A 8 2.21 -0.22 -4.18
N PHE A 9 3.46 0.22 -4.10
CA PHE A 9 3.85 1.60 -3.85
C PHE A 9 4.86 2.00 -4.93
N ILE A 10 4.51 2.95 -5.78
CA ILE A 10 5.25 3.26 -7.01
C ILE A 10 5.88 4.65 -6.88
N VAL A 11 7.19 4.75 -7.07
CA VAL A 11 7.95 6.01 -7.02
C VAL A 11 8.61 6.24 -8.37
N PHE A 12 8.21 7.32 -9.05
CA PHE A 12 8.77 7.74 -10.34
C PHE A 12 9.97 8.67 -10.15
N ASP A 13 10.82 8.81 -11.17
CA ASP A 13 12.04 9.63 -11.14
C ASP A 13 11.78 11.11 -10.81
N ASP A 14 10.60 11.63 -11.17
CA ASP A 14 10.21 13.01 -10.88
C ASP A 14 9.57 13.20 -9.50
N ALA A 15 9.52 12.15 -8.67
CA ALA A 15 8.99 12.25 -7.32
C ALA A 15 9.87 13.14 -6.43
N LYS A 16 9.25 13.95 -5.57
CA LYS A 16 9.96 14.61 -4.48
C LYS A 16 10.40 13.56 -3.45
N MET A 17 11.71 13.45 -3.23
CA MET A 17 12.33 12.44 -2.36
C MET A 17 11.73 12.42 -0.95
N ASP A 18 11.62 13.57 -0.29
CA ASP A 18 11.07 13.67 1.07
C ASP A 18 9.61 13.19 1.13
N THR A 19 8.80 13.58 0.14
CA THR A 19 7.41 13.12 0.01
C THR A 19 7.35 11.61 -0.19
N ALA A 20 8.19 11.06 -1.07
CA ALA A 20 8.21 9.63 -1.35
C ALA A 20 8.59 8.82 -0.12
N VAL A 21 9.63 9.26 0.62
CA VAL A 21 10.10 8.58 1.82
C VAL A 21 9.05 8.63 2.93
N GLU A 22 8.50 9.80 3.27
CA GLU A 22 7.50 9.89 4.34
C GLU A 22 6.20 9.16 3.97
N ALA A 23 5.75 9.24 2.71
CA ALA A 23 4.61 8.46 2.24
C ALA A 23 4.88 6.95 2.36
N CYS A 24 6.08 6.49 2.02
CA CYS A 24 6.47 5.09 2.17
C CYS A 24 6.51 4.67 3.65
N ILE A 25 7.02 5.53 4.55
CA ILE A 25 7.03 5.26 6.00
C ILE A 25 5.60 5.06 6.51
N LEU A 26 4.68 5.96 6.16
CA LEU A 26 3.28 5.86 6.58
C LEU A 26 2.58 4.64 5.96
N ALA A 27 2.81 4.36 4.69
CA ALA A 27 2.20 3.23 3.99
C ALA A 27 2.72 1.87 4.47
N LYS A 28 3.98 1.81 4.95
CA LYS A 28 4.64 0.55 5.29
C LYS A 28 4.75 0.25 6.79
N PHE A 29 5.07 1.25 7.60
CA PHE A 29 5.45 1.06 9.00
C PHE A 29 4.31 1.32 9.99
N ARG A 30 3.24 1.99 9.56
CA ARG A 30 2.03 2.18 10.37
C ARG A 30 1.48 0.83 10.82
N ASN A 31 1.14 0.73 12.11
CA ASN A 31 0.70 -0.52 12.75
C ASN A 31 1.69 -1.68 12.57
N SER A 32 3.00 -1.39 12.48
CA SER A 32 4.06 -2.36 12.18
C SER A 32 3.82 -3.13 10.88
N GLY A 33 3.18 -2.48 9.90
CA GLY A 33 2.82 -3.07 8.60
C GLY A 33 1.63 -4.02 8.64
N GLN A 34 0.93 -4.15 9.77
CA GLN A 34 -0.20 -5.07 9.94
C GLN A 34 -1.53 -4.40 9.57
N THR A 35 -1.63 -3.89 8.34
CA THR A 35 -2.88 -3.34 7.78
C THR A 35 -3.14 -3.96 6.41
N CYS A 36 -4.40 -4.11 6.01
CA CYS A 36 -4.76 -4.71 4.72
C CYS A 36 -4.21 -3.91 3.53
N VAL A 37 -4.08 -2.59 3.67
CA VAL A 37 -3.58 -1.65 2.65
C VAL A 37 -2.09 -1.34 2.75
N THR A 38 -1.35 -2.02 3.63
CA THR A 38 0.10 -1.80 3.79
C THR A 38 0.82 -2.02 2.46
N ALA A 39 1.74 -1.10 2.11
CA ALA A 39 2.60 -1.27 0.95
C ALA A 39 3.43 -2.57 1.07
N ASN A 40 3.20 -3.56 0.21
CA ASN A 40 3.90 -4.84 0.24
C ASN A 40 4.97 -4.96 -0.84
N ARG A 41 4.78 -4.27 -1.97
CA ARG A 41 5.74 -4.21 -3.08
C ARG A 41 6.06 -2.76 -3.38
N ILE A 42 7.30 -2.32 -3.17
CA ILE A 42 7.69 -0.94 -3.43
C ILE A 42 8.51 -0.91 -4.72
N PHE A 43 7.96 -0.31 -5.75
CA PHE A 43 8.58 -0.13 -7.06
C PHE A 43 9.19 1.27 -7.11
N VAL A 44 10.47 1.35 -7.46
CA VAL A 44 11.19 2.62 -7.57
C VAL A 44 11.88 2.66 -8.94
N GLN A 45 11.68 3.77 -9.65
CA GLN A 45 12.22 3.93 -10.99
C GLN A 45 13.75 3.99 -10.95
N GLU A 46 14.39 3.41 -11.97
CA GLU A 46 15.83 3.17 -12.00
C GLU A 46 16.66 4.43 -11.71
N GLY A 47 16.25 5.59 -12.23
CA GLY A 47 16.99 6.85 -12.10
C GLY A 47 17.19 7.34 -10.67
N ILE A 48 16.29 6.99 -9.75
CA ILE A 48 16.34 7.41 -8.33
C ILE A 48 16.43 6.25 -7.33
N TYR A 49 16.54 5.00 -7.81
CA TYR A 49 16.44 3.81 -6.96
C TYR A 49 17.45 3.82 -5.79
N ASP A 50 18.73 4.05 -6.07
CA ASP A 50 19.77 3.97 -5.05
C ASP A 50 19.67 5.13 -4.04
N GLU A 51 19.30 6.32 -4.51
CA GLU A 51 19.07 7.49 -3.65
C GLU A 51 17.87 7.27 -2.72
N PHE A 52 16.76 6.76 -3.26
CA PHE A 52 15.57 6.44 -2.48
C PHE A 52 15.84 5.32 -1.47
N ALA A 53 16.51 4.25 -1.88
CA ALA A 53 16.85 3.13 -0.98
C ALA A 53 17.71 3.62 0.19
N LYS A 54 18.68 4.49 -0.07
CA LYS A 54 19.51 5.12 0.97
C LYS A 54 18.68 6.03 1.86
N ALA A 55 17.89 6.94 1.30
CA ALA A 55 17.08 7.90 2.05
C ALA A 55 16.04 7.20 2.95
N LEU A 56 15.36 6.18 2.41
CA LEU A 56 14.44 5.34 3.16
C LEU A 56 15.18 4.62 4.29
N THR A 57 16.34 4.03 4.02
CA THR A 57 17.14 3.34 5.05
C THR A 57 17.53 4.28 6.20
N GLU A 58 18.03 5.49 5.89
CA GLU A 58 18.36 6.47 6.92
C GLU A 58 17.13 6.90 7.71
N ARG A 59 15.99 7.09 7.04
CA ARG A 59 14.75 7.41 7.72
C ARG A 59 14.27 6.28 8.64
N VAL A 60 14.36 5.03 8.20
CA VAL A 60 13.94 3.85 9.00
C VAL A 60 14.79 3.73 10.27
N LYS A 61 16.10 4.03 10.22
CA LYS A 61 16.97 4.01 11.41
C LYS A 61 16.54 4.97 12.52
N THR A 62 15.80 6.02 12.18
CA THR A 62 15.27 6.97 13.16
C THR A 62 14.00 6.48 13.88
N LEU A 63 13.38 5.40 13.40
CA LEU A 63 12.15 4.87 13.98
C LEU A 63 12.42 4.13 15.28
N GLN A 64 11.80 4.60 16.37
CA GLN A 64 11.88 3.93 17.65
C GLN A 64 10.94 2.71 17.68
N VAL A 65 11.53 1.53 17.80
CA VAL A 65 10.81 0.26 17.99
C VAL A 65 10.67 -0.02 19.48
N GLY A 66 9.49 -0.43 19.95
CA GLY A 66 9.30 -0.73 21.36
C GLY A 66 7.88 -1.04 21.79
N ASN A 67 7.63 -0.95 23.10
CA ASN A 67 6.31 -1.12 23.66
C ASN A 67 5.44 0.12 23.34
N GLY A 68 4.27 -0.09 22.75
CA GLY A 68 3.37 0.98 22.28
C GLY A 68 2.83 1.93 23.35
N VAL A 69 2.99 1.63 24.64
CA VAL A 69 2.63 2.59 25.72
C VAL A 69 3.76 3.58 26.06
N LYS A 70 4.98 3.37 25.55
CA LYS A 70 6.11 4.27 25.78
C LYS A 70 6.07 5.42 24.78
N GLU A 71 6.29 6.63 25.29
CA GLU A 71 6.40 7.83 24.46
C GLU A 71 7.55 7.71 23.43
N GLY A 72 7.32 8.24 22.24
CA GLY A 72 8.28 8.21 21.12
C GLY A 72 8.32 6.90 20.32
N VAL A 73 7.74 5.80 20.82
CA VAL A 73 7.68 4.54 20.07
C VAL A 73 6.76 4.69 18.86
N PHE A 74 7.30 4.42 17.67
CA PHE A 74 6.57 4.46 16.40
C PHE A 74 6.20 3.07 15.88
N VAL A 75 7.06 2.07 16.12
CA VAL A 75 6.85 0.69 15.67
C VAL A 75 6.68 -0.23 16.88
N GLY A 76 5.51 -0.87 16.98
CA GLY A 76 5.20 -1.86 18.00
C GLY A 76 5.62 -3.28 17.61
N PRO A 77 5.44 -4.27 18.50
CA PRO A 77 5.68 -5.67 18.16
C PRO A 77 4.67 -6.17 17.12
N LEU A 78 5.02 -7.25 16.42
CA LEU A 78 4.03 -8.04 15.68
C LEU A 78 3.11 -8.78 16.64
N THR A 79 1.87 -9.02 16.23
CA THR A 79 0.82 -9.55 17.13
C THR A 79 1.09 -10.98 17.58
N HIS A 80 1.66 -11.82 16.70
CA HIS A 80 1.89 -13.25 16.94
C HIS A 80 3.25 -13.70 16.41
N GLU A 81 3.79 -14.76 17.00
CA GLU A 81 5.07 -15.37 16.60
C GLU A 81 5.07 -15.84 15.15
N CYS A 82 3.98 -16.42 14.66
CA CYS A 82 3.85 -16.85 13.26
C CYS A 82 4.00 -15.69 12.25
N ALA A 83 3.68 -14.45 12.65
CA ALA A 83 3.91 -13.27 11.81
C ALA A 83 5.41 -12.93 11.70
N VAL A 84 6.16 -13.16 12.78
CA VAL A 84 7.63 -13.03 12.80
C VAL A 84 8.26 -14.10 11.92
N GLU A 85 7.84 -15.36 12.07
CA GLU A 85 8.33 -16.47 11.25
C GLU A 85 8.07 -16.24 9.76
N LYS A 86 6.86 -15.78 9.39
CA LYS A 86 6.53 -15.43 8.01
C LYS A 86 7.42 -14.32 7.46
N ALA A 87 7.67 -13.28 8.25
CA ALA A 87 8.58 -12.19 7.87
C ALA A 87 10.00 -12.71 7.64
N LEU A 88 10.52 -13.55 8.53
CA LEU A 88 11.84 -14.17 8.39
C LEU A 88 11.92 -15.07 7.14
N HIS A 89 10.90 -15.87 6.88
CA HIS A 89 10.82 -16.70 5.67
C HIS A 89 10.86 -15.84 4.39
N HIS A 90 10.14 -14.72 4.33
CA HIS A 90 10.22 -13.82 3.18
C HIS A 90 11.62 -13.22 2.99
N ILE A 91 12.34 -12.91 4.07
CA ILE A 91 13.70 -12.39 3.96
C ILE A 91 14.67 -13.45 3.43
N GLU A 92 14.59 -14.68 3.95
CA GLU A 92 15.45 -15.77 3.46
C GLU A 92 15.12 -16.19 2.03
N ASP A 93 13.83 -16.23 1.67
CA ASP A 93 13.40 -16.46 0.29
C ASP A 93 13.98 -15.40 -0.66
N ALA A 94 13.84 -14.11 -0.32
CA ALA A 94 14.40 -13.02 -1.12
C ALA A 94 15.93 -13.13 -1.26
N LYS A 95 16.66 -13.45 -0.18
CA LYS A 95 18.12 -13.63 -0.21
C LYS A 95 18.52 -14.81 -1.10
N SER A 96 17.75 -15.91 -1.07
CA SER A 96 18.01 -17.08 -1.92
C SER A 96 17.88 -16.76 -3.42
N HIS A 97 17.06 -15.76 -3.76
CA HIS A 97 16.89 -15.21 -5.11
C HIS A 97 17.81 -14.00 -5.42
N GLY A 98 18.84 -13.75 -4.60
CA GLY A 98 19.85 -12.74 -4.87
C GLY A 98 19.54 -11.33 -4.34
N ALA A 99 18.49 -11.15 -3.56
CA ALA A 99 18.25 -9.87 -2.87
C ALA A 99 19.31 -9.62 -1.79
N SER A 100 19.62 -8.35 -1.56
CA SER A 100 20.51 -7.91 -0.47
C SER A 100 19.70 -7.20 0.63
N VAL A 101 20.17 -7.33 1.87
CA VAL A 101 19.55 -6.67 3.03
C VAL A 101 20.29 -5.36 3.31
N ALA A 102 19.61 -4.23 3.08
CA ALA A 102 20.18 -2.90 3.35
C ALA A 102 20.20 -2.54 4.84
N LEU A 103 19.18 -3.01 5.59
CA LEU A 103 19.04 -2.78 7.03
C LEU A 103 18.37 -3.99 7.68
N TRP A 104 18.95 -4.45 8.79
CA TRP A 104 18.40 -5.57 9.58
C TRP A 104 17.85 -5.07 10.91
N GLY A 105 16.66 -5.54 11.29
CA GLY A 105 16.04 -5.23 12.57
C GLY A 105 15.03 -6.31 12.97
N VAL A 106 15.11 -6.76 14.21
CA VAL A 106 14.14 -7.72 14.78
C VAL A 106 12.87 -6.93 15.12
N PHE A 107 11.69 -7.41 14.73
CA PHE A 107 10.36 -6.77 14.95
C PHE A 107 9.98 -5.59 14.04
N ALA A 108 10.68 -5.39 12.92
CA ALA A 108 10.29 -4.41 11.91
C ALA A 108 9.58 -5.07 10.71
N PRO A 109 8.65 -4.36 10.02
CA PRO A 109 8.04 -4.86 8.80
C PRO A 109 9.06 -4.98 7.66
N VAL A 110 8.96 -6.07 6.89
CA VAL A 110 9.87 -6.36 5.76
C VAL A 110 9.56 -5.46 4.58
N VAL A 111 10.56 -4.71 4.12
CA VAL A 111 10.46 -3.79 2.99
C VAL A 111 11.17 -4.41 1.78
N ALA A 112 10.43 -4.69 0.71
CA ALA A 112 10.99 -5.17 -0.55
C ALA A 112 10.94 -4.04 -1.59
N LEU A 113 12.12 -3.64 -2.07
CA LEU A 113 12.29 -2.66 -3.13
C LEU A 113 12.54 -3.37 -4.46
N TYR A 114 11.86 -2.92 -5.50
CA TYR A 114 11.96 -3.43 -6.86
C TYR A 114 12.29 -2.29 -7.82
N ARG A 115 13.26 -2.52 -8.71
CA ARG A 115 13.56 -1.59 -9.81
C ARG A 115 12.54 -1.73 -10.94
N PHE A 116 12.25 -0.65 -11.62
CA PHE A 116 11.53 -0.62 -12.90
C PHE A 116 12.08 0.51 -13.79
N GLU A 117 11.88 0.43 -15.09
CA GLU A 117 12.39 1.41 -16.06
C GLU A 117 11.25 2.29 -16.61
N THR A 118 10.12 1.69 -16.99
CA THR A 118 9.03 2.38 -17.69
C THR A 118 7.69 2.34 -16.96
N GLU A 119 6.83 3.31 -17.30
CA GLU A 119 5.46 3.43 -16.78
C GLU A 119 4.61 2.19 -17.14
N GLU A 120 4.74 1.70 -18.37
CA GLU A 120 4.01 0.52 -18.86
C GLU A 120 4.44 -0.76 -18.16
N GLU A 121 5.75 -0.92 -17.93
CA GLU A 121 6.32 -2.07 -17.24
C GLU A 121 5.79 -2.15 -15.80
N VAL A 122 5.84 -1.04 -15.06
CA VAL A 122 5.41 -1.04 -13.66
C VAL A 122 3.91 -1.30 -13.54
N ILE A 123 3.08 -0.73 -14.41
CA ILE A 123 1.63 -1.00 -14.43
C ILE A 123 1.38 -2.49 -14.65
N SER A 124 2.03 -3.10 -15.63
CA SER A 124 1.89 -4.53 -15.94
C SER A 124 2.28 -5.40 -14.74
N ARG A 125 3.46 -5.17 -14.15
CA ARG A 125 3.97 -5.92 -12.99
C ARG A 125 3.12 -5.73 -11.73
N VAL A 126 2.53 -4.55 -11.57
CA VAL A 126 1.66 -4.25 -10.44
C VAL A 126 0.33 -4.97 -10.58
N ASN A 127 -0.26 -4.96 -11.76
CA ASN A 127 -1.54 -5.60 -12.07
C ASN A 127 -1.46 -7.13 -12.17
N ASP A 128 -0.26 -7.69 -12.37
CA ASP A 128 0.04 -9.13 -12.28
C ASP A 128 -0.07 -9.63 -10.82
N CYS A 129 -1.30 -9.61 -10.32
CA CYS A 129 -1.69 -10.02 -8.99
C CYS A 129 -3.18 -10.32 -8.94
N GLU A 130 -3.57 -11.37 -8.22
CA GLU A 130 -4.97 -11.80 -8.04
C GLU A 130 -5.76 -10.85 -7.11
N VAL A 131 -5.06 -10.01 -6.34
CA VAL A 131 -5.64 -9.07 -5.38
C VAL A 131 -5.46 -7.61 -5.83
N GLY A 132 -6.42 -6.75 -5.48
CA GLY A 132 -6.48 -5.36 -5.93
C GLY A 132 -7.15 -4.44 -4.90
N LEU A 133 -6.57 -4.30 -3.70
CA LEU A 133 -7.15 -3.48 -2.63
C LEU A 133 -6.81 -1.99 -2.78
N GLY A 134 -5.55 -1.63 -2.52
CA GLY A 134 -5.07 -0.25 -2.60
C GLY A 134 -3.69 -0.15 -3.26
N SER A 135 -3.37 1.02 -3.81
CA SER A 135 -2.07 1.36 -4.40
C SER A 135 -1.64 2.77 -3.99
N PHE A 136 -0.34 3.04 -4.09
CA PHE A 136 0.23 4.37 -3.89
C PHE A 136 1.10 4.77 -5.07
N ILE A 137 1.01 6.02 -5.50
CA ILE A 137 1.79 6.61 -6.59
C ILE A 137 2.49 7.85 -6.06
N VAL A 138 3.78 8.02 -6.36
CA VAL A 138 4.53 9.25 -6.08
C VAL A 138 5.16 9.80 -7.36
N THR A 139 4.76 11.00 -7.75
CA THR A 139 5.21 11.69 -8.97
C THR A 139 4.84 13.18 -8.89
N GLU A 140 5.58 14.06 -9.56
CA GLU A 140 5.19 15.47 -9.73
C GLU A 140 4.36 15.71 -10.99
N SER A 141 4.35 14.76 -11.94
CA SER A 141 3.60 14.88 -13.19
C SER A 141 2.11 14.60 -13.01
N MET A 142 1.29 15.66 -13.04
CA MET A 142 -0.17 15.55 -12.97
C MET A 142 -0.74 14.60 -14.04
N ALA A 143 -0.22 14.66 -15.27
CA ALA A 143 -0.68 13.77 -16.35
C ALA A 143 -0.39 12.29 -16.03
N ARG A 144 0.75 11.99 -15.40
CA ARG A 144 1.09 10.63 -14.96
C ARG A 144 0.19 10.16 -13.83
N MET A 145 -0.14 11.04 -12.87
CA MET A 145 -1.04 10.70 -11.76
C MET A 145 -2.33 10.08 -12.28
N TRP A 146 -2.98 10.74 -13.25
CA TRP A 146 -4.23 10.25 -13.85
C TRP A 146 -4.02 8.97 -14.65
N ARG A 147 -3.06 8.94 -15.58
CA ARG A 147 -2.83 7.74 -16.42
C ARG A 147 -2.54 6.50 -15.58
N VAL A 148 -1.65 6.61 -14.59
CA VAL A 148 -1.28 5.46 -13.76
C VAL A 148 -2.45 5.10 -12.86
N ALA A 149 -3.11 6.05 -12.19
CA ALA A 149 -4.24 5.76 -11.30
C ALA A 149 -5.39 5.05 -12.02
N GLU A 150 -5.70 5.44 -13.26
CA GLU A 150 -6.77 4.84 -14.06
C GLU A 150 -6.42 3.43 -14.58
N ASN A 151 -5.14 3.14 -14.80
CA ASN A 151 -4.69 1.85 -15.33
C ASN A 151 -4.32 0.84 -14.24
N LEU A 152 -4.33 1.23 -12.97
CA LEU A 152 -4.11 0.30 -11.85
C LEU A 152 -5.40 -0.45 -11.49
N GLU A 153 -5.32 -1.78 -11.45
CA GLU A 153 -6.44 -2.64 -11.11
C GLU A 153 -6.60 -2.81 -9.59
N VAL A 154 -6.86 -1.69 -8.92
CA VAL A 154 -7.08 -1.61 -7.46
C VAL A 154 -8.34 -0.81 -7.15
N GLY A 155 -8.92 -1.04 -5.98
CA GLY A 155 -10.09 -0.29 -5.56
C GLY A 155 -9.80 1.13 -5.06
N MET A 156 -8.56 1.40 -4.64
CA MET A 156 -8.15 2.70 -4.08
C MET A 156 -6.74 3.08 -4.52
N VAL A 157 -6.51 4.36 -4.84
CA VAL A 157 -5.19 4.88 -5.20
C VAL A 157 -4.90 6.14 -4.40
N GLY A 158 -3.77 6.15 -3.70
CA GLY A 158 -3.23 7.33 -3.02
C GLY A 158 -2.12 7.96 -3.83
N VAL A 159 -2.19 9.27 -4.09
CA VAL A 159 -1.17 9.99 -4.84
C VAL A 159 -0.42 10.93 -3.90
N ASN A 160 0.91 10.82 -3.87
CA ASN A 160 1.82 11.63 -3.05
C ASN A 160 1.50 11.61 -1.54
N GLN A 161 0.91 10.51 -1.05
CA GLN A 161 0.59 10.30 0.37
C GLN A 161 0.66 8.80 0.72
N GLY A 162 0.84 8.50 2.01
CA GLY A 162 0.89 7.12 2.53
C GLY A 162 -0.40 6.64 3.21
N LEU A 163 -1.51 7.37 3.04
CA LEU A 163 -2.79 7.08 3.70
C LEU A 163 -3.90 6.97 2.64
N LEU A 164 -4.73 5.92 2.76
CA LEU A 164 -5.92 5.73 1.90
C LEU A 164 -7.23 5.90 2.66
N SER A 165 -7.18 5.86 3.99
CA SER A 165 -8.37 5.77 4.84
C SER A 165 -8.98 7.15 5.06
N ALA A 166 -10.22 7.34 4.60
CA ALA A 166 -11.06 8.50 4.86
C ALA A 166 -12.52 8.03 4.95
N CYS A 167 -13.30 8.51 5.93
CA CYS A 167 -14.65 7.98 6.17
C CYS A 167 -15.66 8.40 5.09
N GLU A 168 -15.40 9.52 4.43
CA GLU A 168 -16.15 10.08 3.32
C GLU A 168 -15.84 9.43 1.97
N SER A 169 -14.78 8.63 1.88
CA SER A 169 -14.36 7.97 0.64
C SER A 169 -14.76 6.49 0.65
N PRO A 170 -15.16 5.91 -0.50
CA PRO A 170 -15.47 4.49 -0.57
C PRO A 170 -14.19 3.67 -0.40
N PHE A 171 -14.17 2.84 0.63
CA PHE A 171 -13.11 1.89 0.91
C PHE A 171 -13.51 0.52 0.39
N GLY A 172 -12.61 -0.12 -0.35
CA GLY A 172 -12.77 -1.51 -0.74
C GLY A 172 -11.98 -1.91 -1.96
N GLY A 173 -11.87 -3.22 -2.20
CA GLY A 173 -11.04 -3.78 -3.26
C GLY A 173 -11.75 -4.15 -4.55
N VAL A 174 -10.97 -4.60 -5.52
CA VAL A 174 -11.41 -5.34 -6.71
C VAL A 174 -10.69 -6.69 -6.76
N LYS A 175 -11.01 -7.53 -7.75
CA LYS A 175 -10.50 -8.91 -7.86
C LYS A 175 -10.79 -9.71 -6.58
N GLU A 176 -9.82 -10.49 -6.09
CA GLU A 176 -9.97 -11.28 -4.87
C GLU A 176 -9.86 -10.46 -3.58
N SER A 177 -9.60 -9.15 -3.66
CA SER A 177 -9.56 -8.29 -2.46
C SER A 177 -10.93 -8.00 -1.86
N GLY A 178 -12.02 -8.34 -2.56
CA GLY A 178 -13.36 -8.23 -1.99
C GLY A 178 -14.42 -7.73 -2.96
N TYR A 179 -15.60 -7.45 -2.38
CA TYR A 179 -16.77 -6.94 -3.08
C TYR A 179 -17.54 -5.96 -2.18
N GLY A 180 -18.26 -5.04 -2.82
CA GLY A 180 -18.94 -3.93 -2.15
C GLY A 180 -18.00 -2.79 -1.76
N ARG A 181 -18.52 -1.77 -1.08
CA ARG A 181 -17.72 -0.66 -0.54
C ARG A 181 -18.17 -0.27 0.86
N GLU A 182 -17.23 0.07 1.72
CA GLU A 182 -17.48 0.66 3.04
C GLU A 182 -17.23 2.17 3.02
N GLY A 183 -17.89 2.93 3.89
CA GLY A 183 -17.74 4.38 3.95
C GLY A 183 -18.30 5.12 2.73
N GLY A 184 -18.06 6.43 2.68
CA GLY A 184 -18.59 7.33 1.67
C GLY A 184 -20.11 7.26 1.51
N ARG A 185 -20.61 7.65 0.33
CA ARG A 185 -22.04 7.58 0.02
C ARG A 185 -22.49 6.14 -0.26
N GLN A 186 -21.58 5.32 -0.80
CA GLN A 186 -21.84 3.95 -1.25
C GLN A 186 -22.05 2.99 -0.08
N GLY A 187 -21.39 3.21 1.06
CA GLY A 187 -21.42 2.27 2.18
C GLY A 187 -22.82 1.98 2.73
N ILE A 188 -23.76 2.93 2.64
CA ILE A 188 -25.15 2.68 3.08
C ILE A 188 -25.89 1.73 2.12
N GLU A 189 -25.52 1.69 0.84
CA GLU A 189 -26.20 0.87 -0.18
C GLU A 189 -26.06 -0.63 0.13
N GLU A 190 -24.96 -1.05 0.77
CA GLU A 190 -24.71 -2.44 1.22
C GLU A 190 -25.68 -2.92 2.30
N TYR A 191 -26.36 -2.01 3.02
CA TYR A 191 -27.29 -2.31 4.11
C TYR A 191 -28.76 -2.05 3.74
N LEU A 192 -29.02 -1.59 2.51
CA LEU A 192 -30.36 -1.27 2.05
C LEU A 192 -30.90 -2.38 1.15
N THR A 193 -32.22 -2.59 1.20
CA THR A 193 -32.93 -3.42 0.23
C THR A 193 -33.74 -2.54 -0.68
N VAL A 194 -33.43 -2.56 -1.99
CA VAL A 194 -34.21 -1.82 -2.99
C VAL A 194 -35.59 -2.44 -3.11
N LYS A 195 -36.63 -1.61 -2.95
CA LYS A 195 -38.04 -2.03 -3.06
C LYS A 195 -38.74 -1.19 -4.13
N SER A 196 -39.22 -1.85 -5.18
CA SER A 196 -40.07 -1.21 -6.19
C SER A 196 -41.52 -1.21 -5.75
N ILE A 197 -42.21 -0.07 -5.91
CA ILE A 197 -43.64 0.08 -5.67
C ILE A 197 -44.26 0.64 -6.96
N LEU A 198 -45.13 -0.14 -7.58
CA LEU A 198 -45.87 0.26 -8.78
C LEU A 198 -47.32 0.53 -8.40
N ILE A 199 -47.78 1.75 -8.60
CA ILE A 199 -49.15 2.18 -8.24
C ILE A 199 -49.87 2.61 -9.51
N ASN A 200 -50.95 1.90 -9.87
CA ASN A 200 -51.89 2.40 -10.88
C ASN A 200 -52.87 3.36 -10.20
N ILE A 201 -52.87 4.62 -10.63
CA ILE A 201 -53.73 5.70 -10.09
C ILE A 201 -54.92 6.05 -10.98
N ALA A 202 -55.24 5.24 -12.01
CA ALA A 202 -56.42 5.44 -12.87
C ALA A 202 -57.18 4.12 -13.13
N THR A 203 -58.51 4.20 -13.05
CA THR A 203 -59.49 3.18 -13.49
C THR A 203 -59.82 3.31 -14.96
#